data_AF-A0A7C3D6G6-F1
#
_entry.id   AF-A0A7C3D6G6-F1
#
_cell.length_a   1.000
_cell.length_b   1.000
_cell.length_c   1.000
_cell.angle_alpha   90.00
_cell.angle_beta   90.00
_cell.angle_gamma   90.00
#
_symmetry.space_group_name_H-M   'P 1'
#
loop_
_entity.id
_entity.type
_entity.pdbx_description
1 polymer ?
#
loop_
_entity_poly.entity_id
_entity_poly.type
_entity_poly.pdbx_seq_one_letter_code
_entity_poly.pdbx_strand_id
1 'polypeptide(L)'
;MVAQTRAWGTTLDGLETPMDAFGTNMDAANAVLDANSMTLLDTLSLVLDAVGTELDAQATAGTLALESYTVDIIDNTTTPATNLGTATVTLGNNNGLNMAIAGTDLGGVDVALTATSDVPATDALNLINTGATMTLSGLDLSFTGSVANAQASLSLDQMAFTSTFDADLLVDPSAATQPEPVFTSASLDGGLTLQASGARFSGTAKIVFVALTSPPSVIDDASLSKVSLASIDLTGDFSDGTGNSFSASAGLKVNNAADFDTLGALACGDAEWVGDSLMGDALGAAAYISGVPASGIANLEYASYSSWSGETFFQGLNAANSPVSYTEPGDVLGVTARVKAMNALTDCGVAPSEARDVNYNYWDSSGYSVINGELVFPPVESASSFANLTFTLTMDLSLTGYPDTTAVLTANRTAQEGGDLTATFAHQGQNITFVVSKADGATPGEGSLTVTTPDGAKLAVTASEGDTTGTLKVGETTVGSVEETDSGLIIVRYSDGTFETLQ
;
A
#
# COMPACT_ATOMS: atom_id res chain seq x y z
N MET A 1 39.82 27.78 15.13
CA MET A 1 38.45 28.13 14.73
C MET A 1 38.31 28.11 13.21
N VAL A 2 38.77 29.10 12.43
CA VAL A 2 38.68 29.03 10.95
C VAL A 2 39.41 27.81 10.34
N ALA A 3 40.56 27.42 10.89
CA ALA A 3 41.25 26.19 10.48
C ALA A 3 40.48 24.89 10.81
N GLN A 4 39.60 24.89 11.81
CA GLN A 4 38.71 23.75 12.11
C GLN A 4 37.56 23.69 11.10
N THR A 5 37.04 24.84 10.66
CA THR A 5 36.05 24.87 9.58
C THR A 5 36.63 24.54 8.19
N ARG A 6 37.93 24.74 7.96
CA ARG A 6 38.56 24.22 6.73
C ARG A 6 38.77 22.71 6.76
N ALA A 7 38.96 22.14 7.95
CA ALA A 7 38.95 20.69 8.11
C ALA A 7 37.58 20.08 7.75
N TRP A 8 36.51 20.86 7.86
CA TRP A 8 35.14 20.52 7.45
C TRP A 8 35.05 20.11 5.97
N GLY A 9 35.65 20.89 5.05
CA GLY A 9 35.71 20.53 3.63
C GLY A 9 36.46 19.21 3.39
N THR A 10 37.60 19.02 4.07
CA THR A 10 38.36 17.76 3.99
C THR A 10 37.62 16.58 4.61
N THR A 11 36.82 16.81 5.64
CA THR A 11 35.95 15.78 6.24
C THR A 11 34.84 15.37 5.27
N LEU A 12 34.22 16.32 4.55
CA LEU A 12 33.21 16.04 3.53
C LEU A 12 33.81 15.31 2.31
N ASP A 13 34.99 15.73 1.83
CA ASP A 13 35.72 15.02 0.76
C ASP A 13 36.02 13.57 1.17
N GLY A 14 36.33 13.33 2.45
CA GLY A 14 36.54 11.99 3.00
C GLY A 14 35.30 11.10 3.03
N LEU A 15 34.09 11.64 2.81
CA LEU A 15 32.84 10.89 2.75
C LEU A 15 32.45 10.45 1.35
N GLU A 16 33.08 10.96 0.28
CA GLU A 16 32.72 10.65 -1.11
C GLU A 16 32.76 9.13 -1.37
N THR A 17 33.89 8.47 -1.07
CA THR A 17 34.03 7.02 -1.25
C THR A 17 33.02 6.21 -0.40
N PRO A 18 32.83 6.52 0.90
CA PRO A 18 31.73 5.92 1.67
C PRO A 18 30.34 6.11 1.08
N MET A 19 30.04 7.29 0.52
CA MET A 19 28.74 7.59 -0.10
C MET A 19 28.53 6.84 -1.41
N ASP A 20 29.56 6.69 -2.24
CA ASP A 20 29.49 5.87 -3.47
C ASP A 20 29.21 4.40 -3.17
N ALA A 21 29.87 3.87 -2.13
CA ALA A 21 29.66 2.50 -1.70
C ALA A 21 28.27 2.30 -1.06
N PHE A 22 27.76 3.30 -0.34
CA PHE A 22 26.36 3.35 0.07
C PHE A 22 25.41 3.31 -1.14
N GLY A 23 25.67 4.08 -2.19
CA GLY A 23 24.89 4.04 -3.43
C GLY A 23 24.87 2.64 -4.08
N THR A 24 26.03 1.99 -4.17
CA THR A 24 26.14 0.60 -4.69
C THR A 24 25.33 -0.39 -3.83
N ASN A 25 25.34 -0.23 -2.51
CA ASN A 25 24.54 -1.06 -1.60
C ASN A 25 23.03 -0.83 -1.78
N MET A 26 22.61 0.40 -2.08
CA MET A 26 21.22 0.71 -2.43
C MET A 26 20.82 0.10 -3.77
N ASP A 27 21.71 0.08 -4.76
CA ASP A 27 21.46 -0.62 -6.03
C ASP A 27 21.27 -2.12 -5.82
N ALA A 28 22.08 -2.75 -4.96
CA ALA A 28 21.93 -4.16 -4.60
C ALA A 28 20.60 -4.43 -3.88
N ALA A 29 20.19 -3.58 -2.93
CA ALA A 29 18.90 -3.69 -2.27
C ALA A 29 17.74 -3.53 -3.25
N ASN A 30 17.83 -2.56 -4.17
CA ASN A 30 16.84 -2.32 -5.22
C ASN A 30 16.74 -3.50 -6.20
N ALA A 31 17.87 -4.15 -6.52
CA ALA A 31 17.88 -5.35 -7.37
C ALA A 31 17.18 -6.55 -6.71
N VAL A 32 17.19 -6.65 -5.38
CA VAL A 32 16.45 -7.69 -4.64
C VAL A 32 14.95 -7.40 -4.63
N LEU A 33 14.57 -6.12 -4.49
CA LEU A 33 13.18 -5.66 -4.44
C LEU A 33 12.61 -5.32 -5.82
N ASP A 34 13.09 -6.00 -6.86
CA ASP A 34 12.71 -5.71 -8.24
C ASP A 34 11.31 -6.25 -8.60
N ALA A 35 10.89 -5.95 -9.83
CA ALA A 35 9.60 -6.40 -10.36
C ALA A 35 9.45 -7.94 -10.35
N ASN A 36 10.54 -8.72 -10.41
CA ASN A 36 10.45 -10.18 -10.36
C ASN A 36 10.04 -10.65 -8.97
N SER A 37 10.61 -10.07 -7.91
CA SER A 37 10.21 -10.35 -6.52
C SER A 37 8.74 -9.99 -6.27
N MET A 38 8.26 -8.89 -6.85
CA MET A 38 6.84 -8.52 -6.79
C MET A 38 5.94 -9.55 -7.47
N THR A 39 6.30 -10.01 -8.67
CA THR A 39 5.54 -11.08 -9.35
C THR A 39 5.44 -12.35 -8.51
N LEU A 40 6.48 -12.72 -7.75
CA LEU A 40 6.42 -13.90 -6.86
C LEU A 40 5.39 -13.72 -5.74
N LEU A 41 5.30 -12.52 -5.16
CA LEU A 41 4.30 -12.20 -4.12
C LEU A 41 2.88 -12.16 -4.71
N ASP A 42 2.71 -11.60 -5.90
CA ASP A 42 1.42 -11.58 -6.61
C ASP A 42 0.92 -13.00 -6.91
N THR A 43 1.79 -13.87 -7.45
CA THR A 43 1.44 -15.28 -7.68
C THR A 43 1.14 -16.00 -6.36
N LEU A 44 1.91 -15.74 -5.30
CA LEU A 44 1.63 -16.35 -4.00
C LEU A 44 0.26 -15.93 -3.46
N SER A 45 -0.09 -14.65 -3.59
CA SER A 45 -1.39 -14.12 -3.19
C SER A 45 -2.53 -14.78 -3.97
N LEU A 46 -2.40 -14.87 -5.30
CA LEU A 46 -3.37 -15.56 -6.15
C LEU A 46 -3.55 -17.03 -5.76
N VAL A 47 -2.45 -17.72 -5.44
CA VAL A 47 -2.51 -19.13 -5.00
C VAL A 47 -3.23 -19.25 -3.66
N LEU A 48 -2.89 -18.42 -2.67
CA LEU A 48 -3.55 -18.46 -1.36
C LEU A 48 -5.05 -18.17 -1.45
N ASP A 49 -5.44 -17.20 -2.28
CA ASP A 49 -6.85 -16.84 -2.51
C ASP A 49 -7.65 -17.96 -3.21
N ALA A 50 -7.10 -18.54 -4.28
CA ALA A 50 -7.71 -19.66 -4.98
C ALA A 50 -7.86 -20.89 -4.07
N VAL A 51 -6.84 -21.17 -3.24
CA VAL A 51 -6.89 -22.24 -2.25
C VAL A 51 -7.95 -21.96 -1.19
N GLY A 52 -8.02 -20.75 -0.65
CA GLY A 52 -9.06 -20.35 0.31
C GLY A 52 -10.46 -20.55 -0.25
N THR A 53 -10.69 -20.09 -1.48
CA THR A 53 -11.97 -20.24 -2.19
C THR A 53 -12.35 -21.70 -2.40
N GLU A 54 -11.42 -22.56 -2.82
CA GLU A 54 -11.70 -23.99 -2.99
C GLU A 54 -12.02 -24.65 -1.64
N LEU A 55 -11.26 -24.38 -0.59
CA LEU A 55 -11.51 -24.97 0.73
C LEU A 55 -12.86 -24.52 1.31
N ASP A 56 -13.26 -23.27 1.10
CA ASP A 56 -14.59 -22.76 1.48
C ASP A 56 -15.71 -23.47 0.71
N ALA A 57 -15.54 -23.68 -0.60
CA ALA A 57 -16.48 -24.43 -1.41
C ALA A 57 -16.64 -25.88 -0.93
N GLN A 58 -15.55 -26.56 -0.59
CA GLN A 58 -15.56 -27.91 -0.03
C GLN A 58 -16.20 -27.96 1.37
N ALA A 59 -15.95 -26.95 2.21
CA ALA A 59 -16.57 -26.82 3.52
C ALA A 59 -18.10 -26.63 3.40
N THR A 60 -18.53 -25.74 2.51
CA THR A 60 -19.95 -25.48 2.21
C THR A 60 -20.66 -26.71 1.67
N ALA A 61 -19.98 -27.51 0.85
CA ALA A 61 -20.50 -28.78 0.33
C ALA A 61 -20.52 -29.91 1.39
N GLY A 62 -19.89 -29.71 2.55
CA GLY A 62 -19.73 -30.74 3.58
C GLY A 62 -18.79 -31.88 3.17
N THR A 63 -17.85 -31.60 2.27
CA THR A 63 -16.91 -32.57 1.69
C THR A 63 -15.46 -32.33 2.12
N LEU A 64 -15.21 -31.33 2.98
CA LEU A 64 -13.87 -31.05 3.48
C LEU A 64 -13.34 -32.18 4.38
N ALA A 65 -12.15 -32.68 4.03
CA ALA A 65 -11.46 -33.80 4.66
C ALA A 65 -9.93 -33.59 4.64
N LEU A 66 -9.20 -34.39 5.44
CA LEU A 66 -7.73 -34.38 5.45
C LEU A 66 -7.17 -35.17 4.27
N GLU A 67 -7.34 -34.61 3.08
CA GLU A 67 -6.90 -35.20 1.81
C GLU A 67 -6.32 -34.14 0.87
N SER A 68 -6.05 -34.54 -0.38
CA SER A 68 -5.51 -33.65 -1.40
C SER A 68 -6.61 -33.13 -2.33
N TYR A 69 -6.62 -31.83 -2.54
CA TYR A 69 -7.47 -31.11 -3.48
C TYR A 69 -6.62 -30.58 -4.64
N THR A 70 -7.20 -30.53 -5.84
CA THR A 70 -6.59 -29.86 -7.00
C THR A 70 -7.31 -28.54 -7.20
N VAL A 71 -6.56 -27.46 -7.29
CA VAL A 71 -7.07 -26.09 -7.36
C VAL A 71 -6.59 -25.46 -8.65
N ASP A 72 -7.50 -24.96 -9.47
CA ASP A 72 -7.17 -24.15 -10.64
C ASP A 72 -6.74 -22.75 -10.18
N ILE A 73 -5.60 -22.27 -10.67
CA ILE A 73 -5.09 -20.93 -10.35
C ILE A 73 -5.40 -20.01 -11.51
N ILE A 74 -6.34 -19.08 -11.30
CA ILE A 74 -6.86 -18.19 -12.34
C ILE A 74 -6.53 -16.75 -11.99
N ASP A 75 -5.84 -16.08 -12.91
CA ASP A 75 -5.61 -14.64 -12.85
C ASP A 75 -6.80 -13.90 -13.49
N ASN A 76 -7.64 -13.35 -12.63
CA ASN A 76 -8.83 -12.57 -13.00
C ASN A 76 -8.51 -11.09 -13.27
N THR A 77 -7.27 -10.63 -13.10
CA THR A 77 -6.87 -9.25 -13.41
C THR A 77 -6.76 -9.00 -14.91
N THR A 78 -6.62 -10.08 -15.68
CA THR A 78 -6.59 -10.04 -17.15
C THR A 78 -8.00 -10.22 -17.73
N THR A 79 -8.27 -9.58 -18.87
CA THR A 79 -9.52 -9.79 -19.62
C THR A 79 -9.19 -10.30 -21.03
N PRO A 80 -9.52 -11.56 -21.37
CA PRO A 80 -10.18 -12.57 -20.52
C PRO A 80 -9.25 -13.08 -19.40
N ALA A 81 -9.85 -13.62 -18.33
CA ALA A 81 -9.11 -14.23 -17.24
C ALA A 81 -8.19 -15.34 -17.74
N THR A 82 -7.00 -15.43 -17.17
CA THR A 82 -5.94 -16.34 -17.62
C THR A 82 -5.76 -17.48 -16.61
N ASN A 83 -5.88 -18.73 -17.05
CA ASN A 83 -5.52 -19.88 -16.20
C ASN A 83 -3.99 -20.04 -16.19
N LEU A 84 -3.40 -19.92 -15.01
CA LEU A 84 -1.95 -20.03 -14.79
C LEU A 84 -1.50 -21.47 -14.59
N GLY A 85 -2.39 -22.39 -14.19
CA GLY A 85 -2.10 -23.80 -13.94
C GLY A 85 -2.90 -24.36 -12.78
N THR A 86 -2.42 -25.45 -12.19
CA THR A 86 -3.07 -26.12 -11.05
C THR A 86 -2.12 -26.28 -9.87
N ALA A 87 -2.60 -26.01 -8.67
CA ALA A 87 -1.91 -26.35 -7.42
C ALA A 87 -2.56 -27.58 -6.76
N THR A 88 -1.74 -28.38 -6.08
CA THR A 88 -2.21 -29.43 -5.17
C THR A 88 -2.16 -28.92 -3.74
N VAL A 89 -3.29 -29.00 -3.04
CA VAL A 89 -3.41 -28.64 -1.62
C VAL A 89 -3.64 -29.90 -0.83
N THR A 90 -2.76 -30.24 0.11
CA THR A 90 -2.93 -31.41 0.98
C THR A 90 -3.20 -30.96 2.40
N LEU A 91 -4.36 -31.34 2.92
CA LEU A 91 -4.73 -31.12 4.32
C LEU A 91 -4.27 -32.29 5.19
N GLY A 92 -3.76 -31.97 6.37
CA GLY A 92 -3.23 -32.93 7.32
C GLY A 92 -3.40 -32.47 8.76
N ASN A 93 -2.94 -33.31 9.68
CA ASN A 93 -2.86 -32.99 11.10
C ASN A 93 -1.41 -33.10 11.58
N ASN A 94 -0.84 -31.99 12.04
CA ASN A 94 0.50 -31.93 12.59
C ASN A 94 0.50 -31.09 13.88
N ASN A 95 -0.17 -31.58 14.93
CA ASN A 95 -0.46 -30.84 16.16
C ASN A 95 -1.36 -29.61 15.94
N GLY A 96 -2.25 -29.69 14.95
CA GLY A 96 -3.02 -28.59 14.41
C GLY A 96 -3.37 -28.86 12.95
N LEU A 97 -4.28 -28.07 12.37
CA LEU A 97 -4.58 -28.14 10.94
C LEU A 97 -3.34 -27.75 10.15
N ASN A 98 -2.90 -28.63 9.26
CA ASN A 98 -1.75 -28.40 8.39
C ASN A 98 -2.21 -28.41 6.94
N MET A 99 -1.67 -27.51 6.14
CA MET A 99 -1.95 -27.36 4.72
C MET A 99 -0.63 -27.27 3.97
N ALA A 100 -0.39 -28.21 3.06
CA ALA A 100 0.76 -28.17 2.15
C ALA A 100 0.26 -27.84 0.74
N ILE A 101 0.75 -26.75 0.16
CA ILE A 101 0.42 -26.25 -1.17
C ILE A 101 1.63 -26.48 -2.07
N ALA A 102 1.42 -27.15 -3.20
CA ALA A 102 2.44 -27.39 -4.21
C ALA A 102 1.89 -27.09 -5.61
N GLY A 103 2.48 -26.13 -6.31
CA GLY A 103 2.18 -25.79 -7.70
C GLY A 103 3.48 -25.66 -8.49
N THR A 104 3.48 -26.14 -9.73
CA THR A 104 4.63 -26.05 -10.63
C THR A 104 4.23 -25.36 -11.93
N ASP A 105 5.08 -24.47 -12.43
CA ASP A 105 4.86 -23.72 -13.67
C ASP A 105 3.53 -22.95 -13.69
N LEU A 106 3.16 -22.32 -12.57
CA LEU A 106 1.99 -21.45 -12.44
C LEU A 106 2.27 -20.11 -13.12
N GLY A 107 2.24 -20.10 -14.46
CA GLY A 107 2.72 -18.96 -15.25
C GLY A 107 4.24 -18.76 -15.15
N GLY A 108 5.01 -19.85 -15.06
CA GLY A 108 6.47 -19.80 -14.90
C GLY A 108 6.95 -19.66 -13.45
N VAL A 109 6.06 -19.77 -12.47
CA VAL A 109 6.36 -19.70 -11.04
C VAL A 109 6.05 -21.03 -10.35
N ASP A 110 6.99 -21.53 -9.57
CA ASP A 110 6.83 -22.68 -8.70
C ASP A 110 6.48 -22.22 -7.28
N VAL A 111 5.51 -22.86 -6.65
CA VAL A 111 5.06 -22.59 -5.28
C VAL A 111 5.15 -23.88 -4.47
N ALA A 112 5.84 -23.83 -3.34
CA ALA A 112 5.88 -24.90 -2.35
C ALA A 112 5.76 -24.29 -0.95
N LEU A 113 4.56 -24.29 -0.39
CA LEU A 113 4.25 -23.65 0.88
C LEU A 113 3.62 -24.63 1.85
N THR A 114 3.98 -24.54 3.12
CA THR A 114 3.29 -25.22 4.21
C THR A 114 2.76 -24.19 5.18
N ALA A 115 1.45 -24.22 5.44
CA ALA A 115 0.80 -23.47 6.50
C ALA A 115 0.41 -24.43 7.64
N THR A 116 0.66 -24.05 8.89
CA THR A 116 0.21 -24.78 10.08
C THR A 116 -0.58 -23.84 10.98
N SER A 117 -1.74 -24.27 11.44
CA SER A 117 -2.57 -23.54 12.41
C SER A 117 -2.51 -24.16 13.80
N ASP A 118 -2.74 -23.34 14.82
CA ASP A 118 -3.03 -23.77 16.19
C ASP A 118 -4.43 -24.41 16.36
N VAL A 119 -5.33 -24.24 15.38
CA VAL A 119 -6.66 -24.87 15.38
C VAL A 119 -6.53 -26.39 15.26
N PRO A 120 -7.05 -27.19 16.22
CA PRO A 120 -6.99 -28.64 16.14
C PRO A 120 -7.74 -29.17 14.90
N ALA A 121 -7.06 -29.97 14.07
CA ALA A 121 -7.64 -30.50 12.83
C ALA A 121 -8.96 -31.27 13.07
N THR A 122 -9.06 -32.00 14.18
CA THR A 122 -10.28 -32.72 14.55
C THR A 122 -11.45 -31.77 14.84
N ASP A 123 -11.19 -30.65 15.50
CA ASP A 123 -12.24 -29.67 15.83
C ASP A 123 -12.69 -28.93 14.56
N ALA A 124 -11.75 -28.56 13.69
CA ALA A 124 -12.05 -27.96 12.38
C ALA A 124 -12.90 -28.89 11.50
N LEU A 125 -12.59 -30.19 11.47
CA LEU A 125 -13.39 -31.16 10.72
C LEU A 125 -14.74 -31.44 11.37
N ASN A 126 -14.83 -31.47 12.70
CA ASN A 126 -16.10 -31.69 13.41
C ASN A 126 -17.05 -30.50 13.23
N LEU A 127 -16.52 -29.28 13.21
CA LEU A 127 -17.26 -28.06 12.87
C LEU A 127 -18.02 -28.27 11.55
N ILE A 128 -17.32 -28.66 10.49
CA ILE A 128 -17.90 -28.81 9.15
C ILE A 128 -18.77 -30.07 9.03
N ASN A 129 -18.27 -31.22 9.46
CA ASN A 129 -18.89 -32.51 9.15
C ASN A 129 -19.98 -32.94 10.13
N THR A 130 -19.99 -32.38 11.35
CA THR A 130 -20.94 -32.77 12.41
C THR A 130 -21.77 -31.61 12.95
N GLY A 131 -21.52 -30.38 12.48
CA GLY A 131 -22.15 -29.18 12.99
C GLY A 131 -21.76 -28.89 14.45
N ALA A 132 -20.57 -29.33 14.88
CA ALA A 132 -20.04 -28.96 16.19
C ALA A 132 -19.79 -27.44 16.25
N THR A 133 -19.64 -26.88 17.44
CA THR A 133 -19.26 -25.47 17.60
C THR A 133 -17.78 -25.37 17.96
N MET A 134 -17.13 -24.28 17.57
CA MET A 134 -15.74 -23.98 17.92
C MET A 134 -15.65 -22.58 18.53
N THR A 135 -14.76 -22.39 19.51
CA THR A 135 -14.47 -21.07 20.07
C THR A 135 -13.01 -20.72 19.79
N LEU A 136 -12.78 -19.55 19.21
CA LEU A 136 -11.46 -19.04 18.85
C LEU A 136 -11.22 -17.71 19.55
N SER A 137 -10.15 -17.59 20.34
CA SER A 137 -9.72 -16.31 20.93
C SER A 137 -8.83 -15.49 19.98
N GLY A 138 -8.36 -16.14 18.92
CA GLY A 138 -7.43 -15.63 17.93
C GLY A 138 -7.13 -16.73 16.92
N LEU A 139 -6.22 -16.45 16.00
CA LEU A 139 -5.74 -17.42 15.01
C LEU A 139 -4.24 -17.23 14.85
N ASP A 140 -3.50 -18.33 15.04
CA ASP A 140 -2.07 -18.41 14.76
C ASP A 140 -1.85 -19.33 13.55
N LEU A 141 -1.24 -18.80 12.50
CA LEU A 141 -0.78 -19.54 11.32
C LEU A 141 0.73 -19.38 11.20
N SER A 142 1.45 -20.45 10.86
CA SER A 142 2.88 -20.38 10.53
C SER A 142 3.10 -20.89 9.11
N PHE A 143 3.79 -20.09 8.31
CA PHE A 143 4.09 -20.33 6.91
C PHE A 143 5.57 -20.66 6.74
N THR A 144 5.87 -21.77 6.08
CA THR A 144 7.23 -22.15 5.70
C THR A 144 7.24 -22.69 4.29
N GLY A 145 8.15 -22.23 3.46
CA GLY A 145 8.21 -22.67 2.07
C GLY A 145 8.92 -21.69 1.16
N SER A 146 8.72 -21.85 -0.14
CA SER A 146 9.31 -20.99 -1.16
C SER A 146 8.41 -20.79 -2.35
N VAL A 147 8.58 -19.64 -3.00
CA VAL A 147 8.00 -19.27 -4.29
C VAL A 147 9.15 -18.85 -5.19
N ALA A 148 9.27 -19.40 -6.38
CA ALA A 148 10.44 -19.14 -7.21
C ALA A 148 10.12 -19.23 -8.70
N ASN A 149 10.90 -18.52 -9.50
CA ASN A 149 10.97 -18.70 -10.95
C ASN A 149 12.44 -18.77 -11.38
N ALA A 150 12.71 -18.65 -12.68
CA ALA A 150 14.08 -18.72 -13.20
C ALA A 150 14.96 -17.50 -12.82
N GLN A 151 14.36 -16.39 -12.39
CA GLN A 151 15.03 -15.11 -12.15
C GLN A 151 15.12 -14.74 -10.67
N ALA A 152 14.15 -15.18 -9.86
CA ALA A 152 14.01 -14.80 -8.47
C ALA A 152 13.46 -15.94 -7.59
N SER A 153 13.70 -15.83 -6.29
CA SER A 153 13.09 -16.71 -5.28
C SER A 153 12.77 -15.94 -3.99
N LEU A 154 11.66 -16.31 -3.39
CA LEU A 154 11.17 -15.91 -2.09
C LEU A 154 11.13 -17.17 -1.22
N SER A 155 11.72 -17.12 -0.03
CA SER A 155 11.60 -18.20 0.96
C SER A 155 11.10 -17.63 2.28
N LEU A 156 10.12 -18.31 2.86
CA LEU A 156 9.55 -18.04 4.16
C LEU A 156 10.06 -19.12 5.15
N ASP A 157 10.60 -18.68 6.27
CA ASP A 157 11.00 -19.55 7.38
C ASP A 157 10.19 -19.18 8.62
N GLN A 158 9.18 -20.01 8.91
CA GLN A 158 8.28 -19.84 10.05
C GLN A 158 7.69 -18.41 10.14
N MET A 159 7.25 -17.88 9.00
CA MET A 159 6.53 -16.61 8.96
C MET A 159 5.18 -16.79 9.65
N ALA A 160 5.05 -16.28 10.86
CA ALA A 160 3.89 -16.47 11.71
C ALA A 160 2.89 -15.32 11.55
N PHE A 161 1.69 -15.61 11.04
CA PHE A 161 0.54 -14.73 11.18
C PHE A 161 -0.12 -15.00 12.53
N THR A 162 -0.24 -13.98 13.37
CA THR A 162 -0.93 -14.06 14.67
C THR A 162 -2.01 -13.00 14.70
N SER A 163 -3.19 -13.35 15.19
CA SER A 163 -4.31 -12.42 15.33
C SER A 163 -4.98 -12.57 16.68
N THR A 164 -5.49 -11.46 17.21
CA THR A 164 -6.20 -11.42 18.49
C THR A 164 -7.56 -10.78 18.29
N PHE A 165 -8.60 -11.43 18.81
CA PHE A 165 -9.96 -10.92 18.75
C PHE A 165 -10.30 -10.12 20.01
N ASP A 166 -11.22 -9.17 19.91
CA ASP A 166 -11.73 -8.37 21.04
C ASP A 166 -12.54 -9.25 22.01
N ALA A 167 -13.18 -10.27 21.47
CA ALA A 167 -13.85 -11.32 22.22
C ALA A 167 -13.68 -12.67 21.51
N ASP A 168 -13.83 -13.75 22.27
CA ASP A 168 -13.85 -15.10 21.71
C ASP A 168 -14.92 -15.23 20.62
N LEU A 169 -14.49 -15.66 19.43
CA LEU A 169 -15.34 -15.94 18.28
C LEU A 169 -15.96 -17.33 18.43
N LEU A 170 -17.27 -17.39 18.62
CA LEU A 170 -18.03 -18.64 18.58
C LEU A 170 -18.46 -18.94 17.14
N VAL A 171 -17.82 -19.93 16.51
CA VAL A 171 -18.25 -20.46 15.21
C VAL A 171 -19.28 -21.56 15.44
N ASP A 172 -20.52 -21.32 15.00
CA ASP A 172 -21.66 -22.24 15.14
C ASP A 172 -22.29 -22.47 13.78
N PRO A 173 -21.98 -23.57 13.07
CA PRO A 173 -22.48 -23.88 11.73
C PRO A 173 -24.02 -23.93 11.63
N SER A 174 -24.73 -24.03 12.76
CA SER A 174 -26.19 -24.02 12.81
C SER A 174 -26.80 -22.61 12.95
N ALA A 175 -25.98 -21.61 13.27
CA ALA A 175 -26.42 -20.23 13.37
C ALA A 175 -26.82 -19.67 12.00
N ALA A 176 -27.92 -18.90 11.98
CA ALA A 176 -28.40 -18.25 10.76
C ALA A 176 -27.41 -17.17 10.24
N THR A 177 -26.59 -16.64 11.13
CA THR A 177 -25.51 -15.67 10.86
C THR A 177 -24.34 -16.02 11.77
N GLN A 178 -23.15 -16.23 11.21
CA GLN A 178 -21.95 -16.34 12.03
C GLN A 178 -21.62 -14.97 12.63
N PRO A 179 -21.10 -14.89 13.86
CA PRO A 179 -20.42 -13.69 14.29
C PRO A 179 -19.19 -13.47 13.41
N GLU A 180 -18.92 -12.22 13.04
CA GLU A 180 -17.68 -11.84 12.36
C GLU A 180 -16.57 -11.58 13.39
N PRO A 181 -15.30 -11.89 13.09
CA PRO A 181 -14.19 -11.61 13.98
C PRO A 181 -13.94 -10.10 14.11
N VAL A 182 -13.93 -9.61 15.35
CA VAL A 182 -13.54 -8.24 15.71
C VAL A 182 -12.07 -8.27 16.11
N PHE A 183 -11.16 -7.92 15.21
CA PHE A 183 -9.72 -7.89 15.49
C PHE A 183 -9.37 -6.75 16.43
N THR A 184 -8.42 -6.97 17.35
CA THR A 184 -7.72 -5.91 18.11
C THR A 184 -6.35 -5.63 17.52
N SER A 185 -5.66 -6.67 17.09
CA SER A 185 -4.39 -6.61 16.37
C SER A 185 -4.17 -7.85 15.52
N ALA A 186 -3.36 -7.72 14.48
CA ALA A 186 -2.78 -8.82 13.75
C ALA A 186 -1.31 -8.55 13.48
N SER A 187 -0.49 -9.59 13.32
CA SER A 187 0.89 -9.43 12.90
C SER A 187 1.35 -10.57 12.03
N LEU A 188 2.31 -10.29 11.16
CA LEU A 188 3.07 -11.28 10.39
C LEU A 188 4.53 -11.15 10.81
N ASP A 189 5.15 -12.18 11.36
CA ASP A 189 6.51 -12.11 11.94
C ASP A 189 7.29 -13.40 11.65
N GLY A 190 8.47 -13.29 11.04
CA GLY A 190 9.35 -14.44 10.85
C GLY A 190 10.46 -14.24 9.82
N GLY A 191 11.10 -15.35 9.43
CA GLY A 191 12.24 -15.36 8.53
C GLY A 191 11.84 -15.17 7.07
N LEU A 192 12.59 -14.32 6.37
CA LEU A 192 12.40 -13.98 4.97
C LEU A 192 13.75 -14.04 4.24
N THR A 193 13.80 -14.75 3.12
CA THR A 193 14.89 -14.67 2.16
C THR A 193 14.34 -14.27 0.80
N LEU A 194 14.93 -13.25 0.19
CA LEU A 194 14.65 -12.83 -1.17
C LEU A 194 15.94 -12.94 -1.97
N GLN A 195 15.87 -13.47 -3.18
CA GLN A 195 17.00 -13.53 -4.10
C GLN A 195 16.52 -13.17 -5.49
N ALA A 196 17.16 -12.19 -6.13
CA ALA A 196 16.86 -11.79 -7.50
C ALA A 196 18.13 -11.23 -8.15
N SER A 197 18.33 -11.51 -9.44
CA SER A 197 19.44 -10.93 -10.22
C SER A 197 20.85 -11.13 -9.61
N GLY A 198 21.05 -12.23 -8.86
CA GLY A 198 22.31 -12.55 -8.17
C GLY A 198 22.46 -11.89 -6.79
N ALA A 199 21.65 -10.88 -6.47
CA ALA A 199 21.59 -10.26 -5.16
C ALA A 199 20.65 -11.04 -4.22
N ARG A 200 20.88 -10.93 -2.91
CA ARG A 200 20.11 -11.65 -1.88
C ARG A 200 19.90 -10.79 -0.64
N PHE A 201 18.68 -10.79 -0.11
CA PHE A 201 18.35 -10.41 1.26
C PHE A 201 18.06 -11.67 2.09
N SER A 202 18.55 -11.72 3.33
CA SER A 202 18.26 -12.78 4.29
C SER A 202 18.09 -12.18 5.68
N GLY A 203 16.91 -12.30 6.26
CA GLY A 203 16.60 -11.65 7.52
C GLY A 203 15.25 -12.01 8.09
N THR A 204 14.71 -11.11 8.89
CA THR A 204 13.36 -11.17 9.46
C THR A 204 12.51 -10.03 8.93
N ALA A 205 11.23 -10.32 8.73
CA ALA A 205 10.21 -9.32 8.45
C ALA A 205 9.14 -9.38 9.54
N LYS A 206 8.67 -8.20 9.96
CA LYS A 206 7.55 -8.05 10.88
C LYS A 206 6.60 -6.99 10.34
N ILE A 207 5.33 -7.32 10.22
CA ILE A 207 4.26 -6.40 9.84
C ILE A 207 3.24 -6.45 10.97
N VAL A 208 2.82 -5.29 11.48
CA VAL A 208 1.84 -5.19 12.56
C VAL A 208 0.66 -4.36 12.10
N PHE A 209 -0.53 -4.86 12.37
CA PHE A 209 -1.81 -4.20 12.15
C PHE A 209 -2.53 -4.01 13.48
N VAL A 210 -3.28 -2.92 13.60
CA VAL A 210 -4.10 -2.62 14.78
C VAL A 210 -5.50 -2.23 14.36
N ALA A 211 -6.49 -2.51 15.20
CA ALA A 211 -7.86 -2.07 14.95
C ALA A 211 -7.99 -0.54 14.96
N LEU A 212 -8.83 -0.01 14.08
CA LEU A 212 -9.25 1.38 14.13
C LEU A 212 -10.20 1.62 15.31
N THR A 213 -9.96 2.70 16.06
CA THR A 213 -10.81 3.16 17.16
C THR A 213 -12.16 3.69 16.68
N SER A 214 -12.22 4.16 15.44
CA SER A 214 -13.41 4.72 14.80
C SER A 214 -13.42 4.37 13.31
N PRO A 215 -13.81 3.14 12.93
CA PRO A 215 -13.82 2.72 11.53
C PRO A 215 -14.81 3.57 10.70
N PRO A 216 -14.50 3.89 9.44
CA PRO A 216 -15.38 4.67 8.57
C PRO A 216 -16.75 3.99 8.40
N SER A 217 -17.82 4.75 8.64
CA SER A 217 -19.22 4.28 8.71
C SER A 217 -19.84 3.82 7.38
N VAL A 218 -19.13 3.97 6.25
CA VAL A 218 -19.66 3.70 4.90
C VAL A 218 -19.47 2.25 4.48
N ILE A 219 -18.67 1.48 5.22
CA ILE A 219 -18.68 0.02 5.07
C ILE A 219 -19.85 -0.46 5.91
N ASP A 220 -20.95 -0.81 5.23
CA ASP A 220 -22.22 -1.27 5.84
C ASP A 220 -22.06 -2.57 6.67
N ASP A 221 -20.86 -3.15 6.68
CA ASP A 221 -20.46 -4.17 7.62
C ASP A 221 -19.85 -3.54 8.89
N ALA A 222 -20.75 -3.10 9.78
CA ALA A 222 -20.38 -2.59 11.11
C ALA A 222 -19.69 -3.63 12.02
N SER A 223 -19.51 -4.88 11.56
CA SER A 223 -18.81 -5.93 12.28
C SER A 223 -17.36 -6.16 11.86
N LEU A 224 -16.89 -5.52 10.78
CA LEU A 224 -15.47 -5.53 10.44
C LEU A 224 -14.71 -4.46 11.23
N SER A 225 -13.90 -4.90 12.20
CA SER A 225 -12.84 -4.04 12.73
C SER A 225 -11.85 -3.77 11.61
N LYS A 226 -11.98 -2.61 10.96
CA LYS A 226 -11.00 -2.18 9.96
C LYS A 226 -9.66 -2.04 10.65
N VAL A 227 -8.69 -2.80 10.19
CA VAL A 227 -7.33 -2.74 10.69
C VAL A 227 -6.55 -1.70 9.90
N SER A 228 -5.61 -1.04 10.56
CA SER A 228 -4.65 -0.14 9.94
C SER A 228 -3.25 -0.70 10.10
N LEU A 229 -2.38 -0.40 9.13
CA LEU A 229 -0.96 -0.69 9.24
C LEU A 229 -0.37 0.12 10.40
N ALA A 230 0.22 -0.57 11.39
CA ALA A 230 0.89 0.06 12.53
C ALA A 230 2.39 0.13 12.35
N SER A 231 3.02 -0.95 11.88
CA SER A 231 4.44 -0.94 11.56
C SER A 231 4.85 -2.00 10.54
N ILE A 232 5.98 -1.74 9.88
CA ILE A 232 6.74 -2.69 9.09
C ILE A 232 8.19 -2.60 9.57
N ASP A 233 8.78 -3.72 9.95
CA ASP A 233 10.18 -3.82 10.32
C ASP A 233 10.85 -4.92 9.48
N LEU A 234 11.95 -4.58 8.83
CA LEU A 234 12.83 -5.48 8.09
C LEU A 234 14.21 -5.40 8.73
N THR A 235 14.83 -6.53 9.01
CA THR A 235 16.20 -6.57 9.55
C THR A 235 16.93 -7.79 9.01
N GLY A 236 18.11 -7.60 8.43
CA GLY A 236 18.87 -8.71 7.88
C GLY A 236 20.12 -8.30 7.14
N ASP A 237 20.62 -9.23 6.35
CA ASP A 237 21.83 -9.07 5.55
C ASP A 237 21.49 -9.02 4.06
N PHE A 238 22.12 -8.09 3.35
CA PHE A 238 22.13 -8.00 1.90
C PHE A 238 23.46 -8.51 1.36
N SER A 239 23.44 -9.15 0.19
CA SER A 239 24.64 -9.45 -0.59
C SER A 239 24.40 -9.24 -2.07
N ASP A 240 25.42 -8.79 -2.80
CA ASP A 240 25.34 -8.39 -4.22
C ASP A 240 25.72 -9.51 -5.21
N GLY A 241 25.97 -10.73 -4.70
CA GLY A 241 26.42 -11.87 -5.50
C GLY A 241 27.88 -11.82 -5.96
N THR A 242 28.59 -10.70 -5.77
CA THR A 242 30.02 -10.55 -6.05
C THR A 242 30.92 -10.83 -4.84
N GLY A 243 30.29 -11.07 -3.68
CA GLY A 243 30.95 -11.36 -2.42
C GLY A 243 30.92 -10.20 -1.43
N ASN A 244 30.32 -9.06 -1.79
CA ASN A 244 30.07 -7.98 -0.84
C ASN A 244 28.76 -8.24 -0.09
N SER A 245 28.75 -7.91 1.20
CA SER A 245 27.56 -8.00 2.05
C SER A 245 27.54 -6.89 3.08
N PHE A 246 26.34 -6.45 3.44
CA PHE A 246 26.13 -5.46 4.49
C PHE A 246 24.86 -5.81 5.28
N SER A 247 24.81 -5.44 6.55
CA SER A 247 23.61 -5.60 7.38
C SER A 247 22.78 -4.33 7.33
N ALA A 248 21.46 -4.45 7.27
CA ALA A 248 20.57 -3.31 7.31
C ALA A 248 19.28 -3.62 8.07
N SER A 249 18.69 -2.57 8.63
CA SER A 249 17.32 -2.59 9.15
C SER A 249 16.55 -1.39 8.63
N ALA A 250 15.30 -1.63 8.25
CA ALA A 250 14.35 -0.59 7.84
C ALA A 250 13.08 -0.76 8.67
N GLY A 251 12.59 0.33 9.25
CA GLY A 251 11.38 0.37 10.04
C GLY A 251 10.48 1.50 9.56
N LEU A 252 9.20 1.22 9.36
CA LEU A 252 8.13 2.18 9.16
C LEU A 252 7.14 2.02 10.31
N LYS A 253 6.76 3.12 10.95
CA LYS A 253 5.76 3.15 12.02
C LYS A 253 4.73 4.22 11.75
N VAL A 254 3.46 3.87 11.85
CA VAL A 254 2.34 4.80 11.86
C VAL A 254 2.00 5.10 13.32
N ASN A 255 2.42 6.27 13.81
CA ASN A 255 2.32 6.64 15.22
C ASN A 255 0.87 6.80 15.70
N ASN A 256 -0.06 7.07 14.77
CA ASN A 256 -1.50 7.18 15.00
C ASN A 256 -2.29 6.07 14.28
N ALA A 257 -1.71 4.88 14.12
CA ALA A 257 -2.32 3.77 13.36
C ALA A 257 -3.75 3.42 13.78
N ALA A 258 -4.04 3.48 15.09
CA ALA A 258 -5.38 3.18 15.59
C ALA A 258 -6.42 4.26 15.24
N ASP A 259 -5.98 5.47 14.88
CA ASP A 259 -6.87 6.60 14.57
C ASP A 259 -6.84 6.97 13.07
N PHE A 260 -5.92 6.42 12.28
CA PHE A 260 -5.75 6.70 10.86
C PHE A 260 -5.81 5.41 10.04
N ASP A 261 -6.74 5.33 9.09
CA ASP A 261 -6.93 4.19 8.19
C ASP A 261 -5.87 4.16 7.08
N THR A 262 -4.69 3.61 7.39
CA THR A 262 -3.56 3.58 6.44
C THR A 262 -3.89 2.73 5.22
N LEU A 263 -4.62 1.62 5.38
CA LEU A 263 -4.97 0.73 4.28
C LEU A 263 -6.04 1.36 3.39
N GLY A 264 -7.08 1.96 3.98
CA GLY A 264 -8.08 2.73 3.24
C GLY A 264 -7.47 3.91 2.48
N ALA A 265 -6.47 4.59 3.06
CA ALA A 265 -5.74 5.66 2.38
C ALA A 265 -4.90 5.17 1.19
N LEU A 266 -4.35 3.96 1.26
CA LEU A 266 -3.60 3.36 0.14
C LEU A 266 -4.52 2.82 -0.96
N ALA A 267 -5.71 2.33 -0.58
CA ALA A 267 -6.70 1.83 -1.53
C ALA A 267 -7.42 2.96 -2.28
N CYS A 268 -7.60 4.11 -1.64
CA CYS A 268 -8.32 5.23 -2.25
C CYS A 268 -7.41 6.07 -3.15
N GLY A 269 -7.66 6.03 -4.47
CA GLY A 269 -7.12 7.00 -5.41
C GLY A 269 -7.86 8.33 -5.39
N ASP A 270 -7.30 9.35 -6.04
CA ASP A 270 -7.98 10.64 -6.22
C ASP A 270 -9.25 10.51 -7.07
N ALA A 271 -9.25 9.56 -8.00
CA ALA A 271 -10.37 9.25 -8.87
C ALA A 271 -10.37 7.79 -9.32
N GLU A 272 -11.55 7.26 -9.61
CA GLU A 272 -11.73 5.87 -10.06
C GLU A 272 -12.81 5.78 -11.14
N TRP A 273 -12.54 5.02 -12.20
CA TRP A 273 -13.52 4.73 -13.23
C TRP A 273 -14.39 3.55 -12.81
N VAL A 274 -15.70 3.80 -12.72
CA VAL A 274 -16.70 2.77 -12.44
C VAL A 274 -17.57 2.55 -13.66
N GLY A 275 -17.98 1.30 -13.87
CA GLY A 275 -18.83 0.91 -14.99
C GLY A 275 -19.59 -0.37 -14.70
N ASP A 276 -20.79 -0.46 -15.26
CA ASP A 276 -21.66 -1.62 -15.09
C ASP A 276 -22.54 -1.84 -16.32
N SER A 277 -22.88 -3.10 -16.57
CA SER A 277 -23.80 -3.54 -17.62
C SER A 277 -25.01 -4.19 -16.96
N LEU A 278 -26.14 -3.49 -17.01
CA LEU A 278 -27.37 -3.86 -16.33
C LEU A 278 -28.36 -4.43 -17.34
N MET A 279 -29.07 -5.51 -16.98
CA MET A 279 -30.13 -6.03 -17.85
C MET A 279 -31.31 -5.07 -17.96
N GLY A 280 -31.82 -4.91 -19.18
CA GLY A 280 -33.00 -4.12 -19.50
C GLY A 280 -32.82 -2.61 -19.35
N ASP A 281 -33.94 -1.92 -19.14
CA ASP A 281 -34.02 -0.49 -18.88
C ASP A 281 -33.80 -0.20 -17.38
N ALA A 282 -32.54 -0.24 -16.96
CA ALA A 282 -32.18 -0.23 -15.55
C ALA A 282 -32.50 1.09 -14.81
N LEU A 283 -32.66 2.19 -15.56
CA LEU A 283 -32.99 3.51 -15.00
C LEU A 283 -34.43 3.95 -15.31
N GLY A 284 -35.24 3.08 -15.93
CA GLY A 284 -36.64 3.37 -16.21
C GLY A 284 -36.85 4.47 -17.25
N ALA A 285 -35.96 4.58 -18.25
CA ALA A 285 -36.06 5.52 -19.36
C ALA A 285 -37.39 5.38 -20.13
N ALA A 286 -37.90 4.16 -20.32
CA ALA A 286 -39.18 3.91 -20.98
C ALA A 286 -40.36 4.42 -20.14
N ALA A 287 -40.30 4.20 -18.81
CA ALA A 287 -41.30 4.72 -17.89
C ALA A 287 -41.29 6.25 -17.87
N TYR A 288 -40.09 6.84 -17.79
CA TYR A 288 -39.90 8.29 -17.83
C TYR A 288 -40.49 8.91 -19.11
N ILE A 289 -40.09 8.43 -20.30
CA ILE A 289 -40.48 9.03 -21.57
C ILE A 289 -41.98 8.89 -21.87
N SER A 290 -42.61 7.81 -21.38
CA SER A 290 -44.06 7.61 -21.46
C SER A 290 -44.85 8.67 -20.67
N GLY A 291 -44.23 9.23 -19.63
CA GLY A 291 -44.77 10.31 -18.81
C GLY A 291 -44.57 11.71 -19.40
N VAL A 292 -43.86 11.84 -20.53
CA VAL A 292 -43.57 13.12 -21.20
C VAL A 292 -44.42 13.22 -22.49
N PRO A 293 -45.62 13.86 -22.46
CA PRO A 293 -46.53 13.86 -23.61
C PRO A 293 -45.95 14.53 -24.86
N ALA A 294 -45.01 15.46 -24.68
CA ALA A 294 -44.36 16.20 -25.75
C ALA A 294 -43.33 15.36 -26.54
N SER A 295 -42.89 14.21 -26.00
CA SER A 295 -41.88 13.37 -26.64
C SER A 295 -42.38 12.74 -27.94
N GLY A 296 -43.67 12.42 -28.02
CA GLY A 296 -44.26 11.68 -29.14
C GLY A 296 -43.75 10.24 -29.28
N ILE A 297 -42.96 9.74 -28.32
CA ILE A 297 -42.39 8.39 -28.31
C ILE A 297 -43.39 7.44 -27.65
N ALA A 298 -43.84 6.42 -28.38
CA ALA A 298 -44.74 5.37 -27.89
C ALA A 298 -43.97 4.10 -27.50
N ASN A 299 -42.90 3.77 -28.23
CA ASN A 299 -41.99 2.66 -27.94
C ASN A 299 -40.56 3.19 -27.92
N LEU A 300 -39.87 3.13 -26.77
CA LEU A 300 -38.48 3.55 -26.65
C LEU A 300 -37.56 2.49 -27.27
N GLU A 301 -36.60 2.91 -28.11
CA GLU A 301 -35.58 2.02 -28.70
C GLU A 301 -34.19 2.29 -28.11
N TYR A 302 -33.90 3.56 -27.79
CA TYR A 302 -32.61 3.99 -27.27
C TYR A 302 -32.77 5.19 -26.33
N ALA A 303 -32.03 5.18 -25.23
CA ALA A 303 -31.86 6.34 -24.36
C ALA A 303 -30.39 6.52 -24.02
N SER A 304 -29.95 7.77 -23.93
CA SER A 304 -28.59 8.06 -23.47
C SER A 304 -28.50 9.36 -22.71
N TYR A 305 -27.49 9.43 -21.87
CA TYR A 305 -27.09 10.65 -21.17
C TYR A 305 -25.58 10.74 -21.23
N SER A 306 -25.08 11.97 -21.39
CA SER A 306 -23.67 12.28 -21.22
C SER A 306 -23.54 13.56 -20.44
N SER A 307 -22.71 13.54 -19.40
CA SER A 307 -22.36 14.75 -18.64
C SER A 307 -21.67 15.82 -19.49
N TRP A 308 -21.10 15.45 -20.64
CA TRP A 308 -20.42 16.37 -21.56
C TRP A 308 -21.40 17.25 -22.33
N SER A 309 -22.53 16.69 -22.74
CA SER A 309 -23.63 17.46 -23.35
C SER A 309 -24.52 18.09 -22.29
N GLY A 310 -24.62 17.48 -21.11
CA GLY A 310 -25.55 17.89 -20.06
C GLY A 310 -27.01 17.69 -20.47
N GLU A 311 -27.28 16.73 -21.36
CA GLU A 311 -28.60 16.45 -21.92
C GLU A 311 -28.87 14.94 -21.93
N THR A 312 -30.14 14.56 -21.73
CA THR A 312 -30.61 13.18 -21.91
C THR A 312 -31.35 13.06 -23.25
N PHE A 313 -30.90 12.14 -24.10
CA PHE A 313 -31.45 11.88 -25.42
C PHE A 313 -32.29 10.60 -25.43
N PHE A 314 -33.44 10.64 -26.10
CA PHE A 314 -34.34 9.52 -26.30
C PHE A 314 -34.65 9.34 -27.79
N GLN A 315 -34.68 8.11 -28.25
CA GLN A 315 -35.07 7.74 -29.60
C GLN A 315 -36.00 6.52 -29.56
N GLY A 316 -37.04 6.55 -30.39
CA GLY A 316 -37.94 5.43 -30.54
C GLY A 316 -38.97 5.64 -31.62
N LEU A 317 -40.09 4.92 -31.52
CA LEU A 317 -41.18 4.96 -32.50
C LEU A 317 -42.42 5.63 -31.90
N ASN A 318 -43.11 6.45 -32.68
CA ASN A 318 -44.42 6.97 -32.32
C ASN A 318 -45.53 5.92 -32.53
N ALA A 319 -46.78 6.26 -32.20
CA ALA A 319 -47.94 5.37 -32.35
C ALA A 319 -48.21 4.93 -33.82
N ALA A 320 -47.67 5.65 -34.80
CA ALA A 320 -47.73 5.31 -36.23
C ALA A 320 -46.49 4.54 -36.71
N ASN A 321 -45.66 4.06 -35.79
CA ASN A 321 -44.42 3.31 -36.06
C ASN A 321 -43.38 4.10 -36.89
N SER A 322 -43.37 5.43 -36.74
CA SER A 322 -42.36 6.30 -37.36
C SER A 322 -41.30 6.72 -36.34
N PRO A 323 -40.01 6.82 -36.72
CA PRO A 323 -38.95 7.27 -35.83
C PRO A 323 -39.17 8.68 -35.32
N VAL A 324 -38.98 8.88 -34.01
CA VAL A 324 -39.00 10.17 -33.33
C VAL A 324 -37.85 10.22 -32.33
N SER A 325 -37.28 11.41 -32.14
CA SER A 325 -36.26 11.68 -31.14
C SER A 325 -36.68 12.85 -30.27
N TYR A 326 -36.29 12.80 -29.01
CA TYR A 326 -36.57 13.83 -28.02
C TYR A 326 -35.34 14.02 -27.13
N THR A 327 -34.98 15.27 -26.84
CA THR A 327 -33.86 15.61 -25.96
C THR A 327 -34.39 16.45 -24.81
N GLU A 328 -34.00 16.10 -23.59
CA GLU A 328 -34.30 16.88 -22.39
C GLU A 328 -33.01 17.41 -21.76
N PRO A 329 -32.95 18.71 -21.42
CA PRO A 329 -31.81 19.25 -20.69
C PRO A 329 -31.66 18.60 -19.31
N GLY A 330 -30.43 18.24 -18.97
CA GLY A 330 -30.04 17.69 -17.68
C GLY A 330 -30.09 16.16 -17.59
N ASP A 331 -29.69 15.68 -16.42
CA ASP A 331 -29.73 14.27 -16.01
C ASP A 331 -31.12 13.90 -15.47
N VAL A 332 -32.07 13.68 -16.37
CA VAL A 332 -33.46 13.40 -15.97
C VAL A 332 -33.69 11.97 -15.49
N LEU A 333 -32.73 11.07 -15.76
CA LEU A 333 -32.76 9.67 -15.34
C LEU A 333 -31.99 9.42 -14.04
N GLY A 334 -31.31 10.44 -13.50
CA GLY A 334 -30.50 10.31 -12.29
C GLY A 334 -29.25 9.44 -12.49
N VAL A 335 -28.67 9.45 -13.69
CA VAL A 335 -27.47 8.70 -14.05
C VAL A 335 -26.29 9.09 -13.17
N THR A 336 -26.04 10.37 -12.94
CA THR A 336 -24.96 10.85 -12.08
C THR A 336 -25.15 10.36 -10.64
N ALA A 337 -26.39 10.34 -10.14
CA ALA A 337 -26.68 9.77 -8.82
C ALA A 337 -26.45 8.26 -8.79
N ARG A 338 -26.80 7.54 -9.88
CA ARG A 338 -26.52 6.11 -9.99
C ARG A 338 -25.02 5.82 -10.04
N VAL A 339 -24.23 6.56 -10.81
CA VAL A 339 -22.76 6.42 -10.83
C VAL A 339 -22.19 6.67 -9.44
N LYS A 340 -22.61 7.73 -8.73
CA LYS A 340 -22.20 7.94 -7.33
C LYS A 340 -22.59 6.78 -6.40
N ALA A 341 -23.74 6.14 -6.63
CA ALA A 341 -24.15 4.97 -5.87
C ALA A 341 -23.33 3.71 -6.20
N MET A 342 -22.63 3.68 -7.34
CA MET A 342 -21.66 2.63 -7.67
C MET A 342 -20.38 2.75 -6.84
N ASN A 343 -20.24 3.74 -5.96
CA ASN A 343 -19.16 3.81 -4.97
C ASN A 343 -19.02 2.55 -4.11
N ALA A 344 -20.11 1.82 -3.89
CA ALA A 344 -20.08 0.53 -3.20
C ALA A 344 -19.24 -0.53 -3.93
N LEU A 345 -18.88 -0.28 -5.21
CA LEU A 345 -17.98 -1.12 -6.00
C LEU A 345 -16.51 -0.70 -5.85
N THR A 346 -16.22 0.37 -5.11
CA THR A 346 -14.86 0.89 -4.90
C THR A 346 -14.35 0.53 -3.52
N ASP A 347 -13.05 0.29 -3.41
CA ASP A 347 -12.39 -0.03 -2.14
C ASP A 347 -12.11 1.23 -1.28
N CYS A 348 -12.37 2.43 -1.80
CA CYS A 348 -12.00 3.69 -1.14
C CYS A 348 -12.73 3.90 0.21
N GLY A 349 -13.90 3.30 0.45
CA GLY A 349 -14.63 3.42 1.73
C GLY A 349 -15.05 4.84 2.14
N VAL A 350 -14.74 5.84 1.31
CA VAL A 350 -15.11 7.25 1.44
C VAL A 350 -16.13 7.58 0.35
N ALA A 351 -17.12 8.40 0.69
CA ALA A 351 -18.11 8.84 -0.30
C ALA A 351 -17.46 9.79 -1.33
N PRO A 352 -17.74 9.63 -2.64
CA PRO A 352 -17.15 10.46 -3.67
C PRO A 352 -17.73 11.87 -3.57
N SER A 353 -16.86 12.87 -3.66
CA SER A 353 -17.25 14.27 -3.69
C SER A 353 -18.04 14.60 -4.97
N GLU A 354 -17.66 13.98 -6.08
CA GLU A 354 -18.18 14.24 -7.42
C GLU A 354 -18.21 12.97 -8.27
N ALA A 355 -19.05 12.97 -9.31
CA ALA A 355 -18.96 12.01 -10.42
C ALA A 355 -18.86 12.82 -11.73
N ARG A 356 -17.82 12.57 -12.50
CA ARG A 356 -17.47 13.22 -13.77
C ARG A 356 -17.57 12.23 -14.92
N ASP A 357 -17.59 12.75 -16.14
CA ASP A 357 -17.60 11.96 -17.37
C ASP A 357 -18.63 10.83 -17.38
N VAL A 358 -19.75 11.08 -16.70
CA VAL A 358 -20.86 10.15 -16.53
C VAL A 358 -21.54 9.94 -17.88
N ASN A 359 -21.68 8.68 -18.28
CA ASN A 359 -22.41 8.26 -19.47
C ASN A 359 -23.37 7.13 -19.15
N TYR A 360 -24.51 7.15 -19.84
CA TYR A 360 -25.49 6.07 -19.85
C TYR A 360 -25.96 5.82 -21.28
N ASN A 361 -26.13 4.56 -21.61
CA ASN A 361 -26.74 4.14 -22.86
C ASN A 361 -27.63 2.92 -22.62
N TYR A 362 -28.86 2.97 -23.10
CA TYR A 362 -29.80 1.86 -23.14
C TYR A 362 -30.15 1.54 -24.58
N TRP A 363 -30.13 0.24 -24.93
CA TRP A 363 -30.57 -0.25 -26.24
C TRP A 363 -31.60 -1.36 -26.06
N ASP A 364 -32.83 -1.13 -26.54
CA ASP A 364 -33.91 -2.12 -26.46
C ASP A 364 -33.54 -3.42 -27.21
N SER A 365 -32.96 -3.29 -28.41
CA SER A 365 -32.56 -4.43 -29.23
C SER A 365 -31.55 -5.38 -28.56
N SER A 366 -30.77 -4.84 -27.63
CA SER A 366 -29.71 -5.57 -26.95
C SER A 366 -30.16 -6.05 -25.56
N GLY A 367 -31.26 -5.53 -25.03
CA GLY A 367 -31.80 -5.90 -23.73
C GLY A 367 -30.89 -5.55 -22.56
N TYR A 368 -29.98 -4.58 -22.70
CA TYR A 368 -29.11 -4.11 -21.63
C TYR A 368 -28.93 -2.58 -21.66
N SER A 369 -28.54 -2.05 -20.51
CA SER A 369 -28.07 -0.69 -20.29
C SER A 369 -26.60 -0.73 -19.87
N VAL A 370 -25.80 0.21 -20.36
CA VAL A 370 -24.43 0.44 -19.88
C VAL A 370 -24.39 1.78 -19.17
N ILE A 371 -23.82 1.80 -17.98
CA ILE A 371 -23.54 3.02 -17.22
C ILE A 371 -22.07 3.05 -16.86
N ASN A 372 -21.44 4.21 -16.97
CA ASN A 372 -20.07 4.43 -16.50
C ASN A 372 -19.84 5.88 -16.13
N GLY A 373 -18.77 6.14 -15.40
CA GLY A 373 -18.26 7.47 -15.10
C GLY A 373 -17.04 7.40 -14.20
N GLU A 374 -16.45 8.56 -13.95
CA GLU A 374 -15.32 8.72 -13.05
C GLU A 374 -15.82 9.26 -11.70
N LEU A 375 -15.56 8.54 -10.62
CA LEU A 375 -15.78 9.01 -9.25
C LEU A 375 -14.56 9.81 -8.80
N VAL A 376 -14.78 10.97 -8.19
CA VAL A 376 -13.71 11.81 -7.63
C VAL A 376 -13.85 11.86 -6.12
N PHE A 377 -12.80 11.46 -5.43
CA PHE A 377 -12.78 11.35 -3.97
C PHE A 377 -12.24 12.63 -3.34
N PRO A 378 -12.73 13.01 -2.15
CA PRO A 378 -12.05 14.04 -1.37
C PRO A 378 -10.66 13.51 -0.94
N PRO A 379 -9.70 14.41 -0.65
CA PRO A 379 -8.42 13.98 -0.08
C PRO A 379 -8.64 13.13 1.16
N VAL A 380 -7.99 11.96 1.23
CA VAL A 380 -8.09 11.07 2.39
C VAL A 380 -7.46 11.70 3.63
N GLU A 381 -6.42 12.51 3.42
CA GLU A 381 -5.72 13.22 4.48
C GLU A 381 -6.19 14.67 4.66
N SER A 382 -6.15 15.13 5.90
CA SER A 382 -6.40 16.51 6.31
C SER A 382 -5.43 16.91 7.42
N ALA A 383 -5.34 18.21 7.73
CA ALA A 383 -4.51 18.71 8.81
C ALA A 383 -4.85 18.09 10.18
N SER A 384 -6.09 17.63 10.38
CA SER A 384 -6.56 16.96 11.59
C SER A 384 -6.50 15.42 11.54
N SER A 385 -6.27 14.83 10.36
CA SER A 385 -6.24 13.38 10.15
C SER A 385 -5.34 13.05 8.97
N PHE A 386 -4.09 12.69 9.25
CA PHE A 386 -3.08 12.32 8.26
C PHE A 386 -2.23 11.17 8.83
N ALA A 387 -1.48 10.49 7.97
CA ALA A 387 -0.53 9.47 8.43
C ALA A 387 0.63 10.13 9.21
N ASN A 388 0.64 9.98 10.54
CA ASN A 388 1.79 10.39 11.35
C ASN A 388 2.82 9.26 11.30
N LEU A 389 3.93 9.49 10.60
CA LEU A 389 4.87 8.44 10.23
C LEU A 389 6.23 8.67 10.87
N THR A 390 6.88 7.57 11.25
CA THR A 390 8.32 7.53 11.49
C THR A 390 8.91 6.43 10.62
N PHE A 391 9.82 6.80 9.73
CA PHE A 391 10.65 5.88 8.97
C PHE A 391 12.07 5.90 9.54
N THR A 392 12.70 4.74 9.67
CA THR A 392 14.11 4.60 10.07
C THR A 392 14.81 3.59 9.17
N LEU A 393 15.99 3.94 8.67
CA LEU A 393 16.88 3.05 7.95
C LEU A 393 18.23 3.06 8.66
N THR A 394 18.74 1.90 9.04
CA THR A 394 20.09 1.73 9.60
C THR A 394 20.86 0.76 8.72
N MET A 395 22.10 1.11 8.38
CA MET A 395 22.98 0.25 7.59
C MET A 395 24.34 0.17 8.25
N ASP A 396 24.81 -1.06 8.44
CA ASP A 396 26.21 -1.37 8.74
C ASP A 396 26.90 -1.66 7.42
N LEU A 397 27.54 -0.64 6.87
CA LEU A 397 28.09 -0.68 5.52
C LEU A 397 29.38 -1.50 5.47
N SER A 398 30.09 -1.64 6.59
CA SER A 398 31.34 -2.41 6.73
C SER A 398 32.25 -2.36 5.48
N LEU A 399 32.45 -1.14 4.97
CA LEU A 399 33.03 -0.89 3.66
C LEU A 399 34.48 -1.37 3.57
N THR A 400 34.89 -1.88 2.42
CA THR A 400 36.28 -2.32 2.20
C THR A 400 37.24 -1.15 2.41
N GLY A 401 38.10 -1.25 3.43
CA GLY A 401 39.03 -0.20 3.84
C GLY A 401 38.51 0.79 4.90
N TYR A 402 37.22 0.72 5.24
CA TYR A 402 36.55 1.58 6.22
C TYR A 402 35.65 0.76 7.16
N PRO A 403 36.24 -0.10 8.03
CA PRO A 403 35.47 -0.85 9.03
C PRO A 403 34.76 0.10 10.00
N ASP A 404 33.68 -0.37 10.62
CA ASP A 404 32.86 0.38 11.60
C ASP A 404 32.19 1.63 11.01
N THR A 405 31.69 1.53 9.76
CA THR A 405 30.95 2.61 9.10
C THR A 405 29.45 2.32 9.13
N THR A 406 28.68 3.22 9.74
CA THR A 406 27.22 3.12 9.77
C THR A 406 26.53 4.35 9.22
N ALA A 407 25.37 4.15 8.63
CA ALA A 407 24.49 5.22 8.18
C ALA A 407 23.10 5.00 8.79
N VAL A 408 22.56 6.04 9.42
CA VAL A 408 21.22 6.04 10.02
C VAL A 408 20.43 7.18 9.43
N LEU A 409 19.30 6.89 8.82
CA LEU A 409 18.32 7.86 8.33
C LEU A 409 17.04 7.71 9.15
N THR A 410 16.50 8.80 9.66
CA THR A 410 15.19 8.84 10.32
C THR A 410 14.37 9.96 9.73
N ALA A 411 13.19 9.65 9.19
CA ALA A 411 12.24 10.63 8.69
C ALA A 411 10.98 10.60 9.57
N ASN A 412 10.55 11.75 10.07
CA ASN A 412 9.32 11.90 10.83
C ASN A 412 8.36 12.81 10.09
N ARG A 413 7.14 12.35 9.85
CA ARG A 413 6.02 13.16 9.38
C ARG A 413 5.12 13.46 10.56
N THR A 414 5.22 14.67 11.09
CA THR A 414 4.51 15.12 12.31
C THR A 414 3.38 16.10 12.03
N ALA A 415 3.23 16.54 10.78
CA ALA A 415 2.13 17.33 10.26
C ALA A 415 1.78 16.88 8.83
N GLN A 416 0.64 17.33 8.28
CA GLN A 416 0.21 16.92 6.94
C GLN A 416 1.28 17.25 5.89
N GLU A 417 1.87 18.44 5.91
CA GLU A 417 2.90 18.85 4.95
C GLU A 417 4.26 19.14 5.60
N GLY A 418 4.42 18.76 6.87
CA GLY A 418 5.58 19.07 7.72
C GLY A 418 6.20 17.87 8.42
N GLY A 419 7.45 18.03 8.85
CA GLY A 419 8.23 16.95 9.44
C GLY A 419 9.73 17.26 9.52
N ASP A 420 10.51 16.22 9.84
CA ASP A 420 11.97 16.28 9.91
C ASP A 420 12.62 15.03 9.31
N LEU A 421 13.85 15.21 8.83
CA LEU A 421 14.72 14.16 8.34
C LEU A 421 16.07 14.29 9.05
N THR A 422 16.50 13.27 9.75
CA THR A 422 17.82 13.18 10.36
C THR A 422 18.64 12.11 9.66
N ALA A 423 19.79 12.48 9.09
CA ALA A 423 20.76 11.54 8.55
C ALA A 423 22.05 11.61 9.39
N THR A 424 22.51 10.48 9.92
CA THR A 424 23.77 10.38 10.66
C THR A 424 24.69 9.39 9.97
N PHE A 425 25.88 9.85 9.64
CA PHE A 425 26.96 9.00 9.14
C PHE A 425 28.00 8.89 10.25
N ALA A 426 28.32 7.66 10.64
CA ALA A 426 29.32 7.37 11.66
C ALA A 426 30.48 6.58 11.05
N HIS A 427 31.70 6.97 11.39
CA HIS A 427 32.93 6.27 10.99
C HIS A 427 33.98 6.40 12.10
N GLN A 428 34.55 5.29 12.57
CA GLN A 428 35.57 5.26 13.63
C GLN A 428 35.19 6.07 14.89
N GLY A 429 33.91 6.03 15.29
CA GLY A 429 33.39 6.76 16.45
C GLY A 429 33.21 8.27 16.25
N GLN A 430 33.38 8.76 15.02
CA GLN A 430 33.08 10.13 14.62
C GLN A 430 31.76 10.18 13.86
N ASN A 431 30.90 11.14 14.19
CA ASN A 431 29.58 11.25 13.59
C ASN A 431 29.39 12.60 12.91
N ILE A 432 28.81 12.58 11.72
CA ILE A 432 28.29 13.76 11.03
C ILE A 432 26.78 13.60 10.95
N THR A 433 26.05 14.61 11.42
CA THR A 433 24.59 14.59 11.47
C THR A 433 24.02 15.74 10.65
N PHE A 434 23.11 15.41 9.75
CA PHE A 434 22.29 16.31 8.98
C PHE A 434 20.88 16.26 9.52
N VAL A 435 20.27 17.41 9.80
CA VAL A 435 18.87 17.54 10.21
C VAL A 435 18.20 18.52 9.27
N VAL A 436 17.24 18.03 8.50
CA VAL A 436 16.34 18.84 7.68
C VAL A 436 15.01 18.93 8.42
N SER A 437 14.40 20.11 8.46
CA SER A 437 13.08 20.29 9.05
C SER A 437 12.23 21.19 8.19
N LYS A 438 10.95 20.84 8.05
CA LYS A 438 9.96 21.59 7.29
C LYS A 438 8.73 21.81 8.17
N ALA A 439 8.32 23.07 8.29
CA ALA A 439 7.09 23.43 8.99
C ALA A 439 5.86 23.05 8.17
N ASP A 440 4.72 22.84 8.85
CA ASP A 440 3.45 22.57 8.18
C ASP A 440 3.00 23.75 7.31
N GLY A 441 2.52 23.47 6.10
CA GLY A 441 2.13 24.49 5.11
C GLY A 441 3.29 25.28 4.49
N ALA A 442 4.54 24.94 4.77
CA ALA A 442 5.69 25.61 4.15
C ALA A 442 5.75 25.28 2.65
N THR A 443 6.04 26.30 1.83
CA THR A 443 6.08 26.16 0.38
C THR A 443 7.27 25.29 -0.07
N PRO A 444 7.24 24.69 -1.28
CA PRO A 444 8.38 23.94 -1.79
C PRO A 444 9.65 24.79 -1.80
N GLY A 445 10.70 24.32 -1.10
CA GLY A 445 11.97 25.03 -0.95
C GLY A 445 12.17 25.73 0.40
N GLU A 446 11.11 25.85 1.22
CA GLU A 446 11.22 26.39 2.57
C GLU A 446 11.57 25.31 3.61
N GLY A 447 12.35 25.68 4.62
CA GLY A 447 12.74 24.80 5.71
C GLY A 447 14.07 25.18 6.34
N SER A 448 14.63 24.27 7.14
CA SER A 448 15.94 24.45 7.73
C SER A 448 16.82 23.22 7.55
N LEU A 449 18.12 23.44 7.34
CA LEU A 449 19.17 22.42 7.36
C LEU A 449 20.14 22.73 8.49
N THR A 450 20.42 21.74 9.32
CA THR A 450 21.50 21.77 10.31
C THR A 450 22.49 20.66 10.02
N VAL A 451 23.76 21.00 9.90
CA VAL A 451 24.87 20.04 9.78
C VAL A 451 25.75 20.15 11.01
N THR A 452 26.00 19.03 11.69
CA THR A 452 26.87 18.95 12.86
C THR A 452 28.00 17.96 12.60
N THR A 453 29.25 18.37 12.85
CA THR A 453 30.43 17.52 12.64
C THR A 453 31.03 16.99 13.95
N PRO A 454 31.95 16.00 13.88
CA PRO A 454 32.51 15.34 15.06
C PRO A 454 33.24 16.29 16.01
N ASP A 455 33.77 17.40 15.51
CA ASP A 455 34.46 18.42 16.28
C ASP A 455 33.52 19.45 16.95
N GLY A 456 32.20 19.29 16.77
CA GLY A 456 31.17 20.15 17.33
C GLY A 456 30.96 21.46 16.57
N ALA A 457 31.47 21.57 15.33
CA ALA A 457 31.06 22.65 14.44
C ALA A 457 29.63 22.41 13.92
N LYS A 458 28.85 23.48 13.82
CA LYS A 458 27.43 23.46 13.45
C LYS A 458 27.13 24.52 12.40
N LEU A 459 26.70 24.09 11.22
CA LEU A 459 26.11 24.96 10.20
C LEU A 459 24.60 24.88 10.32
N ALA A 460 23.91 26.00 10.45
CA ALA A 460 22.45 26.07 10.46
C ALA A 460 21.98 27.06 9.40
N VAL A 461 21.22 26.57 8.42
CA VAL A 461 20.68 27.33 7.29
C VAL A 461 19.16 27.25 7.35
N THR A 462 18.49 28.35 7.04
CA THR A 462 17.04 28.45 6.90
C THR A 462 16.75 29.06 5.55
N ALA A 463 15.90 28.38 4.77
CA ALA A 463 15.38 28.86 3.52
C ALA A 463 13.91 29.28 3.72
N SER A 464 13.58 30.44 3.19
CA SER A 464 12.24 31.02 3.09
C SER A 464 12.02 31.48 1.66
N GLU A 465 10.78 31.79 1.27
CA GLU A 465 10.46 32.26 -0.08
C GLU A 465 11.38 33.43 -0.53
N GLY A 466 12.33 33.12 -1.41
CA GLY A 466 13.27 34.08 -2.00
C GLY A 466 14.44 34.53 -1.11
N ASP A 467 14.71 33.86 0.01
CA ASP A 467 15.84 34.19 0.88
C ASP A 467 16.39 32.96 1.61
N THR A 468 17.71 32.83 1.66
CA THR A 468 18.44 31.81 2.41
C THR A 468 19.44 32.47 3.36
N THR A 469 19.26 32.23 4.65
CA THR A 469 20.15 32.78 5.70
C THR A 469 20.64 31.70 6.64
N GLY A 470 21.75 31.95 7.34
CA GLY A 470 22.25 30.97 8.29
C GLY A 470 23.43 31.43 9.12
N THR A 471 23.88 30.53 9.99
CA THR A 471 25.03 30.77 10.86
C THR A 471 25.91 29.53 10.91
N LEU A 472 27.21 29.78 11.11
CA LEU A 472 28.21 28.76 11.36
C LEU A 472 28.78 28.97 12.76
N LYS A 473 28.75 27.93 13.59
CA LYS A 473 29.23 27.95 14.98
C LYS A 473 30.26 26.86 15.26
N VAL A 474 31.14 27.11 16.22
CA VAL A 474 31.99 26.10 16.88
C VAL A 474 31.71 26.18 18.37
N GLY A 475 31.07 25.14 18.93
CA GLY A 475 30.40 25.25 20.22
C GLY A 475 29.33 26.35 20.18
N GLU A 476 29.36 27.27 21.15
CA GLU A 476 28.41 28.40 21.20
C GLU A 476 28.87 29.65 20.42
N THR A 477 30.11 29.65 19.90
CA THR A 477 30.69 30.84 19.26
C THR A 477 30.33 30.87 17.78
N THR A 478 29.72 31.97 17.32
CA THR A 478 29.46 32.20 15.89
C THR A 478 30.77 32.61 15.21
N VAL A 479 31.17 31.84 14.20
CA VAL A 479 32.43 32.04 13.45
C VAL A 479 32.19 32.47 12.01
N GLY A 480 30.95 32.37 11.51
CA GLY A 480 30.53 32.87 10.21
C GLY A 480 29.01 32.96 10.03
N SER A 481 28.59 33.56 8.92
CA SER A 481 27.19 33.69 8.49
C SER A 481 27.00 33.10 7.10
N VAL A 482 25.79 32.63 6.81
CA VAL A 482 25.36 32.17 5.49
C VAL A 482 24.39 33.19 4.92
N GLU A 483 24.57 33.55 3.66
CA GLU A 483 23.69 34.47 2.93
C GLU A 483 23.59 34.06 1.46
N GLU A 484 22.40 34.25 0.89
CA GLU A 484 22.18 34.17 -0.54
C GLU A 484 22.48 35.52 -1.21
N THR A 485 23.19 35.49 -2.33
CA THR A 485 23.41 36.69 -3.14
C THR A 485 22.23 36.97 -4.06
N ASP A 486 22.14 38.20 -4.59
CA ASP A 486 21.16 38.57 -5.64
C ASP A 486 21.20 37.66 -6.89
N SER A 487 22.27 36.87 -7.06
CA SER A 487 22.43 35.91 -8.17
C SER A 487 22.01 34.47 -7.83
N GLY A 488 21.51 34.22 -6.61
CA GLY A 488 21.12 32.90 -6.11
C GLY A 488 22.27 32.05 -5.57
N LEU A 489 23.50 32.59 -5.52
CA LEU A 489 24.65 31.89 -4.94
C LEU A 489 24.63 31.96 -3.41
N ILE A 490 24.83 30.83 -2.74
CA ILE A 490 24.96 30.76 -1.28
C ILE A 490 26.42 30.92 -0.88
N ILE A 491 26.69 31.88 0.01
CA ILE A 491 28.04 32.22 0.50
C ILE A 491 28.10 32.02 2.01
N VAL A 492 29.17 31.37 2.48
CA VAL A 492 29.57 31.37 3.89
C VAL A 492 30.63 32.45 4.10
N ARG A 493 30.33 33.50 4.86
CA ARG A 493 31.28 34.54 5.26
C ARG A 493 31.84 34.27 6.65
N TYR A 494 33.16 34.17 6.75
CA TYR A 494 33.86 33.99 8.01
C TYR A 494 34.10 35.32 8.72
N SER A 495 34.16 35.27 10.04
CA SER A 495 34.45 36.43 10.91
C SER A 495 35.82 37.07 10.68
N ASP A 496 36.75 36.38 10.00
CA ASP A 496 38.05 36.92 9.59
C ASP A 496 38.03 37.68 8.25
N GLY A 497 36.85 37.79 7.63
CA GLY A 497 36.64 38.46 6.35
C GLY A 497 36.85 37.59 5.12
N THR A 498 37.24 36.32 5.29
CA THR A 498 37.28 35.36 4.18
C THR A 498 35.88 34.78 3.89
N PHE A 499 35.70 34.15 2.73
CA PHE A 499 34.43 33.52 2.37
C PHE A 499 34.65 32.26 1.54
N GLU A 500 33.65 31.38 1.55
CA GLU A 500 33.54 30.20 0.69
C GLU A 500 32.17 30.18 0.03
N THR A 501 32.10 29.66 -1.20
CA THR A 501 30.85 29.45 -1.94
C THR A 501 30.43 27.99 -1.81
N LEU A 502 29.19 27.74 -1.43
CA LEU A 502 28.61 26.40 -1.47
C LEU A 502 28.13 26.16 -2.91
N GLN A 503 28.68 25.14 -3.57
CA GLN A 503 28.24 24.67 -4.89
C GLN A 503 27.48 23.35 -4.77
#